data_AF-A0A227J8T3-F1
#
_entry.id   AF-A0A227J8T3-F1
#
_cell.length_a   1.000
_cell.length_b   1.000
_cell.length_c   1.000
_cell.angle_alpha   90.00
_cell.angle_beta   90.00
_cell.angle_gamma   90.00
#
_symmetry.space_group_name_H-M   'P 1'
#
loop_
_entity.id
_entity.type
_entity.pdbx_description
1 polymer ?
#
loop_
_entity_poly.entity_id
_entity_poly.type
_entity_poly.pdbx_seq_one_letter_code
_entity_poly.pdbx_strand_id
1 'polypeptide(L)'
;YINQYNGEHLRLFYGSRLVYARLFSALHYILNHVKSVIEDWSHDRYPYQLPIELYIPTTSEPQSAVRSTYHHFNSANYQSLKNYFQQHYSSWIEEQYLNWMFELNTQLNHQTAATYIIEYEDEFGIPRVDFICKNENTLRMIRPAHFVEDMRQMVSSTDYLDHQVQQV
;
A
#
# COMPACT_ATOMS: atom_id res chain seq x y z
N TYR A 1 1.85 13.21 -17.27
CA TYR A 1 1.45 11.79 -17.43
C TYR A 1 1.67 11.15 -16.07
N ILE A 2 0.93 10.10 -15.70
CA ILE A 2 1.21 9.31 -14.50
C ILE A 2 1.82 8.01 -14.98
N ASN A 3 2.99 7.66 -14.46
CA ASN A 3 3.71 6.45 -14.85
C ASN A 3 2.88 5.21 -14.46
N GLN A 4 2.55 4.35 -15.42
CA GLN A 4 1.61 3.23 -15.24
C GLN A 4 2.27 1.94 -14.72
N TYR A 5 3.59 1.90 -14.56
CA TYR A 5 4.25 0.68 -14.08
C TYR A 5 3.86 0.40 -12.62
N ASN A 6 3.04 -0.65 -12.44
CA ASN A 6 2.47 -1.06 -11.17
C ASN A 6 2.68 -2.56 -10.92
N GLY A 7 3.94 -3.00 -11.00
CA GLY A 7 4.30 -4.39 -10.75
C GLY A 7 4.27 -5.29 -11.98
N GLU A 8 4.53 -4.71 -13.15
CA GLU A 8 4.54 -5.44 -14.41
C GLU A 8 5.57 -6.57 -14.37
N HIS A 9 5.15 -7.77 -14.76
CA HIS A 9 6.00 -8.94 -14.69
C HIS A 9 7.10 -8.92 -15.75
N LEU A 10 8.33 -9.14 -15.30
CA LEU A 10 9.50 -9.27 -16.15
C LEU A 10 10.19 -10.60 -15.89
N ARG A 11 10.80 -11.16 -16.94
CA ARG A 11 11.69 -12.32 -16.82
C ARG A 11 12.99 -11.96 -17.50
N LEU A 12 14.08 -11.98 -16.73
CA LEU A 12 15.38 -11.51 -17.21
C LEU A 12 16.52 -12.22 -16.49
N PHE A 13 17.72 -12.14 -17.05
CA PHE A 13 18.94 -12.59 -16.40
C PHE A 13 19.50 -11.47 -15.52
N TYR A 14 19.69 -11.76 -14.23
CA TYR A 14 20.20 -10.83 -13.24
C TYR A 14 21.10 -11.58 -12.25
N GLY A 15 22.31 -11.05 -11.99
CA GLY A 15 23.25 -11.69 -11.06
C GLY A 15 23.61 -13.13 -11.45
N SER A 16 23.82 -13.39 -12.74
CA SER A 16 24.14 -14.73 -13.30
C SER A 16 23.04 -15.79 -13.13
N ARG A 17 21.83 -15.40 -12.73
CA ARG A 17 20.66 -16.29 -12.64
C ARG A 17 19.48 -15.72 -13.40
N LEU A 18 18.59 -16.60 -13.84
CA LEU A 18 17.29 -16.20 -14.35
C LEU A 18 16.40 -15.83 -13.16
N VAL A 19 15.83 -14.63 -13.17
CA VAL A 19 14.93 -14.16 -12.11
C VAL A 19 13.56 -13.83 -12.66
N TYR A 20 12.54 -14.02 -11.83
CA TYR A 20 11.22 -13.46 -12.06
C TYR A 20 11.13 -12.13 -11.33
N ALA A 21 11.05 -11.07 -12.11
CA ALA A 21 11.11 -9.72 -11.61
C ALA A 21 9.78 -8.98 -11.79
N ARG A 22 9.65 -7.84 -11.11
CA ARG A 22 8.56 -6.90 -11.33
C ARG A 22 9.11 -5.51 -11.57
N LEU A 23 8.40 -4.72 -12.37
CA LEU A 23 8.72 -3.32 -12.64
C LEU A 23 7.67 -2.40 -12.03
N PHE A 24 8.14 -1.47 -11.22
CA PHE A 24 7.32 -0.45 -10.59
C PHE A 24 7.82 0.95 -10.94
N SER A 25 6.89 1.89 -10.95
CA SER A 25 7.17 3.28 -10.64
C SER A 25 7.26 3.44 -9.12
N ALA A 26 8.14 4.31 -8.62
CA ALA A 26 8.22 4.56 -7.17
C ALA A 26 6.89 5.06 -6.61
N LEU A 27 6.14 5.84 -7.40
CA LEU A 27 4.78 6.26 -7.07
C LEU A 27 3.89 5.07 -6.68
N HIS A 28 3.74 4.10 -7.59
CA HIS A 28 2.87 2.95 -7.35
C HIS A 28 3.44 2.01 -6.29
N TYR A 29 4.76 1.87 -6.22
CA TYR A 29 5.40 1.09 -5.17
C TYR A 29 5.05 1.65 -3.77
N ILE A 30 5.23 2.96 -3.56
CA ILE A 30 4.93 3.62 -2.29
C ILE A 30 3.43 3.53 -1.98
N LEU A 31 2.55 3.88 -2.94
CA LEU A 31 1.11 3.86 -2.72
C LEU A 31 0.57 2.46 -2.38
N ASN A 32 1.08 1.41 -3.03
CA ASN A 32 0.68 0.04 -2.72
C ASN A 32 1.10 -0.36 -1.29
N HIS A 33 2.30 0.06 -0.86
CA HIS A 33 2.77 -0.24 0.49
C HIS A 33 1.99 0.55 1.54
N VAL A 34 1.71 1.84 1.30
CA VAL A 34 0.83 2.65 2.16
C VAL A 34 -0.55 2.00 2.29
N LYS A 35 -1.13 1.56 1.17
CA LYS A 35 -2.41 0.85 1.17
C LYS A 35 -2.36 -0.42 2.03
N SER A 36 -1.32 -1.24 1.89
CA SER A 36 -1.13 -2.44 2.71
C SER A 36 -1.04 -2.10 4.20
N VAL A 37 -0.27 -1.07 4.58
CA VAL A 37 -0.14 -0.62 5.97
C VAL A 37 -1.49 -0.17 6.54
N ILE A 38 -2.28 0.57 5.76
CA ILE A 38 -3.62 1.01 6.15
C ILE A 38 -4.57 -0.19 6.30
N GLU A 39 -4.50 -1.17 5.40
CA GLU A 39 -5.30 -2.39 5.45
C GLU A 39 -4.95 -3.23 6.68
N ASP A 40 -3.66 -3.41 6.97
CA ASP A 40 -3.17 -4.12 8.16
C ASP A 40 -3.60 -3.42 9.44
N TRP A 41 -3.42 -2.09 9.53
CA TRP A 41 -3.87 -1.29 10.67
C TRP A 41 -5.39 -1.40 10.90
N SER A 42 -6.16 -1.37 9.81
CA SER A 42 -7.62 -1.52 9.86
C SER A 42 -8.01 -2.91 10.36
N HIS A 43 -7.32 -3.95 9.90
CA HIS A 43 -7.55 -5.33 10.32
C HIS A 43 -7.24 -5.53 11.81
N ASP A 44 -6.10 -5.02 12.29
CA ASP A 44 -5.68 -5.14 13.68
C ASP A 44 -6.60 -4.39 14.65
N ARG A 45 -7.09 -3.21 14.26
CA ARG A 45 -7.94 -2.37 15.11
C ARG A 45 -9.42 -2.74 15.04
N TYR A 46 -9.87 -3.34 13.93
CA TYR A 46 -11.24 -3.77 13.71
C TYR A 46 -11.33 -5.24 13.26
N PRO A 47 -10.88 -6.20 14.09
CA PRO A 47 -10.76 -7.63 13.71
C PRO A 47 -12.10 -8.33 13.40
N TYR A 48 -13.23 -7.68 13.71
CA TYR A 48 -14.57 -8.23 13.48
C TYR A 48 -15.45 -7.23 12.71
N GLN A 49 -15.29 -7.18 11.38
CA GLN A 49 -16.42 -6.90 10.52
C GLN A 49 -17.35 -8.12 10.58
N LEU A 50 -18.22 -8.17 11.59
CA LEU A 50 -19.31 -9.14 11.58
C LEU A 50 -20.18 -8.81 10.35
N PRO A 51 -20.44 -9.79 9.47
CA PRO A 51 -21.38 -9.61 8.38
C PRO A 51 -22.69 -9.06 8.95
N ILE A 52 -23.20 -7.99 8.35
CA ILE A 52 -24.50 -7.36 8.69
C ILE A 52 -25.63 -8.41 8.76
N GLU A 53 -25.45 -9.56 8.11
CA GLU A 53 -26.34 -10.71 8.06
C GLU A 53 -26.55 -11.45 9.39
N LEU A 54 -25.73 -11.20 10.43
CA LEU A 54 -25.89 -11.83 11.75
C LEU A 54 -26.65 -10.96 12.77
N TYR A 55 -27.03 -9.73 12.42
CA TYR A 55 -27.86 -8.90 13.29
C TYR A 55 -29.33 -9.04 12.93
N ILE A 56 -29.98 -10.08 13.46
CA ILE A 56 -31.43 -10.13 13.56
C ILE A 56 -31.78 -9.52 14.93
N PRO A 57 -32.35 -8.31 15.02
CA PRO A 57 -32.87 -7.81 16.28
C PRO A 57 -34.11 -8.65 16.64
N THR A 58 -33.93 -9.70 17.43
CA THR A 58 -35.05 -10.40 18.07
C THR A 58 -35.66 -9.46 19.10
N THR A 59 -36.68 -8.76 18.66
CA THR A 59 -37.54 -7.93 19.49
C THR A 59 -38.33 -8.85 20.41
N SER A 60 -37.84 -9.07 21.63
CA SER A 60 -38.59 -9.30 22.87
C SER A 60 -37.68 -9.94 23.93
N GLU A 61 -37.30 -9.18 24.95
CA GLU A 61 -37.56 -9.50 26.37
C GLU A 61 -36.83 -8.54 27.34
N PRO A 62 -37.35 -8.37 28.57
CA PRO A 62 -37.15 -7.17 29.39
C PRO A 62 -35.87 -7.21 30.23
N GLN A 63 -35.34 -6.01 30.44
CA GLN A 63 -34.21 -5.68 31.29
C GLN A 63 -34.42 -6.10 32.74
N SER A 64 -33.51 -6.91 33.29
CA SER A 64 -33.24 -6.93 34.74
C SER A 64 -31.82 -7.40 35.05
N ALA A 65 -31.07 -6.46 35.62
CA ALA A 65 -30.00 -6.66 36.60
C ALA A 65 -28.74 -7.47 36.21
N VAL A 66 -27.73 -6.77 35.67
CA VAL A 66 -26.36 -6.90 36.18
C VAL A 66 -25.71 -5.50 36.17
N ARG A 67 -25.55 -4.91 37.36
CA ARG A 67 -24.60 -3.82 37.58
C ARG A 67 -23.20 -4.41 37.42
N SER A 68 -22.43 -3.92 36.45
CA SER A 68 -20.98 -3.95 36.52
C SER A 68 -20.40 -2.64 36.03
N THR A 69 -19.52 -2.14 36.89
CA THR A 69 -18.72 -0.93 36.82
C THR A 69 -17.80 -0.95 35.60
N TYR A 70 -18.34 -0.62 34.43
CA TYR A 70 -17.57 -0.28 33.25
C TYR A 70 -17.84 1.18 32.95
N HIS A 71 -16.77 1.93 32.66
CA HIS A 71 -16.85 3.27 32.08
C HIS A 71 -18.03 3.31 31.11
N HIS A 72 -18.87 4.34 31.20
CA HIS A 72 -19.87 4.65 30.18
C HIS A 72 -19.14 4.95 28.86
N PHE A 73 -18.60 3.91 28.22
CA PHE A 73 -18.34 3.92 26.80
C PHE A 73 -19.71 4.13 26.19
N ASN A 74 -19.88 5.31 25.63
CA ASN A 74 -21.10 5.71 24.97
C ASN A 74 -21.24 4.82 23.73
N SER A 75 -21.77 3.62 23.94
CA SER A 75 -21.79 2.52 22.96
C SER A 75 -22.61 2.90 21.74
N ALA A 76 -23.65 3.71 21.91
CA ALA A 76 -24.42 4.29 20.81
C ALA A 76 -23.57 5.23 19.95
N ASN A 77 -22.77 6.11 20.55
CA ASN A 77 -21.86 6.99 19.83
C ASN A 77 -20.72 6.22 19.16
N TYR A 78 -20.21 5.18 19.80
CA TYR A 78 -19.18 4.31 19.21
C TYR A 78 -19.72 3.53 18.01
N GLN A 79 -20.93 2.98 18.11
CA GLN A 79 -21.58 2.25 17.01
C GLN A 79 -21.97 3.18 15.86
N SER A 80 -22.41 4.41 16.13
CA SER A 80 -22.71 5.38 15.07
C SER A 80 -21.45 5.86 14.35
N LEU A 81 -20.35 6.13 15.09
CA LEU A 81 -19.03 6.41 14.51
C LEU A 81 -18.50 5.23 13.68
N LYS A 82 -18.64 4.00 14.19
CA LYS A 82 -18.24 2.79 13.47
C LYS A 82 -19.02 2.63 12.16
N ASN A 83 -20.34 2.79 12.19
CA ASN A 83 -21.18 2.67 11.01
C ASN A 83 -20.89 3.78 9.99
N TYR A 84 -20.72 5.02 10.45
CA TYR A 84 -20.33 6.14 9.59
C TYR A 84 -18.97 5.89 8.93
N PHE A 85 -17.97 5.47 9.70
CA PHE A 85 -16.67 5.13 9.17
C PHE A 85 -16.77 3.99 8.16
N GLN A 86 -17.46 2.89 8.48
CA GLN A 86 -17.65 1.76 7.55
C GLN A 86 -18.35 2.16 6.23
N GLN A 87 -19.29 3.12 6.29
CA GLN A 87 -20.03 3.57 5.10
C GLN A 87 -19.26 4.57 4.24
N HIS A 88 -18.37 5.36 4.83
CA HIS A 88 -17.70 6.48 4.15
C HIS A 88 -16.20 6.29 3.95
N TYR A 89 -15.59 5.30 4.62
CA TYR A 89 -14.14 5.08 4.59
C TYR A 89 -13.60 4.69 3.22
N SER A 90 -14.33 3.87 2.44
CA SER A 90 -13.91 3.52 1.08
C SER A 90 -13.85 4.75 0.18
N SER A 91 -14.90 5.57 0.19
CA SER A 91 -14.97 6.84 -0.55
C SER A 91 -13.87 7.81 -0.10
N TRP A 92 -13.65 7.93 1.21
CA TRP A 92 -12.61 8.79 1.76
C TRP A 92 -11.22 8.32 1.37
N ILE A 93 -10.93 7.01 1.43
CA ILE A 93 -9.66 6.45 0.94
C ILE A 93 -9.48 6.72 -0.53
N GLU A 94 -10.49 6.50 -1.36
CA GLU A 94 -10.37 6.72 -2.81
C GLU A 94 -10.03 8.17 -3.13
N GLU A 95 -10.68 9.13 -2.44
CA GLU A 95 -10.37 10.56 -2.55
C GLU A 95 -8.95 10.88 -2.05
N GLN A 96 -8.56 10.38 -0.87
CA GLN A 96 -7.21 10.62 -0.33
C GLN A 96 -6.14 9.97 -1.22
N TYR A 97 -6.39 8.78 -1.74
CA TYR A 97 -5.51 8.05 -2.64
C TYR A 97 -5.22 8.87 -3.90
N LEU A 98 -6.24 9.48 -4.52
CA LEU A 98 -6.04 10.34 -5.67
C LEU A 98 -5.21 11.58 -5.33
N ASN A 99 -5.50 12.24 -4.20
CA ASN A 99 -4.74 13.41 -3.75
C ASN A 99 -3.27 13.05 -3.50
N TRP A 100 -3.00 11.99 -2.75
CA TRP A 100 -1.65 11.49 -2.50
C TRP A 100 -0.94 11.11 -3.78
N MET A 101 -1.63 10.47 -4.72
CA MET A 101 -1.06 10.11 -6.02
C MET A 101 -0.58 11.34 -6.80
N PHE A 102 -1.38 12.41 -6.87
CA PHE A 102 -1.00 13.62 -7.58
C PHE A 102 0.16 14.37 -6.90
N GLU A 103 0.10 14.52 -5.59
CA GLU A 103 1.15 15.19 -4.81
C GLU A 103 2.47 14.43 -4.91
N LEU A 104 2.46 13.12 -4.63
CA LEU A 104 3.64 12.27 -4.68
C LEU A 104 4.24 12.20 -6.09
N ASN A 105 3.41 12.07 -7.14
CA ASN A 105 3.89 12.09 -8.52
C ASN A 105 4.58 13.41 -8.85
N THR A 106 4.03 14.53 -8.38
CA THR A 106 4.63 15.85 -8.58
C THR A 106 5.97 15.94 -7.86
N GLN A 107 6.03 15.54 -6.59
CA GLN A 107 7.28 15.56 -5.81
C GLN A 107 8.37 14.68 -6.42
N LEU A 108 8.06 13.42 -6.77
CA LEU A 108 9.03 12.48 -7.35
C LEU A 108 9.61 12.98 -8.68
N ASN A 109 8.80 13.62 -9.52
CA ASN A 109 9.25 14.15 -10.82
C ASN A 109 10.13 15.40 -10.71
N HIS A 110 10.11 16.13 -9.59
CA HIS A 110 11.03 17.25 -9.33
C HIS A 110 12.40 16.80 -8.82
N GLN A 111 12.53 15.54 -8.40
CA GLN A 111 13.78 15.01 -7.86
C GLN A 111 14.68 14.43 -8.96
N THR A 112 15.97 14.28 -8.63
CA THR A 112 16.95 13.62 -9.51
C THR A 112 16.52 12.19 -9.82
N ALA A 113 16.76 11.75 -11.05
CA ALA A 113 16.53 10.38 -11.50
C ALA A 113 17.30 9.39 -10.62
N ALA A 114 16.65 8.29 -10.26
CA ALA A 114 17.25 7.21 -9.48
C ALA A 114 16.43 5.93 -9.66
N THR A 115 17.07 4.81 -9.39
CA THR A 115 16.45 3.49 -9.40
C THR A 115 16.60 2.83 -8.05
N TYR A 116 15.70 1.91 -7.75
CA TYR A 116 15.80 1.05 -6.57
C TYR A 116 15.66 -0.39 -7.02
N ILE A 117 16.45 -1.27 -6.40
CA ILE A 117 16.47 -2.71 -6.70
C ILE A 117 16.31 -3.42 -5.37
N ILE A 118 15.23 -4.20 -5.23
CA ILE A 118 14.95 -4.97 -4.03
C ILE A 118 15.03 -6.45 -4.38
N GLU A 119 15.94 -7.16 -3.75
CA GLU A 119 16.13 -8.59 -3.95
C GLU A 119 15.55 -9.35 -2.76
N TYR A 120 14.72 -10.36 -3.02
CA TYR A 120 14.07 -11.16 -1.99
C TYR A 120 13.76 -12.57 -2.49
N GLU A 121 13.34 -13.46 -1.59
CA GLU A 121 12.82 -14.79 -1.92
C GLU A 121 11.31 -14.81 -1.65
N ASP A 122 10.54 -15.42 -2.53
CA ASP A 122 9.12 -15.64 -2.27
C ASP A 122 8.88 -16.77 -1.26
N GLU A 123 7.62 -17.03 -0.93
CA GLU A 123 7.20 -18.08 0.02
C GLU A 123 7.71 -19.49 -0.34
N PHE A 124 8.11 -19.71 -1.60
CA PHE A 124 8.64 -20.98 -2.10
C PHE A 124 10.17 -20.99 -2.21
N GLY A 125 10.85 -19.96 -1.71
CA GLY A 125 12.30 -19.80 -1.81
C GLY A 125 12.79 -19.44 -3.23
N ILE A 126 11.89 -18.97 -4.10
CA ILE A 126 12.27 -18.60 -5.47
C ILE A 126 12.79 -17.15 -5.45
N PRO A 127 13.98 -16.88 -6.03
CA PRO A 127 14.53 -15.53 -6.07
C PRO A 127 13.68 -14.60 -6.93
N ARG A 128 13.29 -13.48 -6.35
CA ARG A 128 12.54 -12.38 -6.96
C ARG A 128 13.33 -11.08 -6.88
N VAL A 129 13.04 -10.19 -7.82
CA VAL A 129 13.67 -8.87 -7.87
C VAL A 129 12.63 -7.82 -8.26
N ASP A 130 12.48 -6.80 -7.44
CA ASP A 130 11.67 -5.63 -7.78
C ASP A 130 12.57 -4.51 -8.30
N PHE A 131 12.31 -4.09 -9.53
CA PHE A 131 12.94 -2.97 -10.19
C PHE A 131 12.03 -1.75 -10.10
N ILE A 132 12.52 -0.67 -9.52
CA ILE A 132 11.70 0.51 -9.22
C ILE A 132 12.32 1.73 -9.87
N CYS A 133 11.56 2.40 -10.73
CA CYS A 133 11.97 3.65 -11.38
C CYS A 133 11.39 4.84 -10.63
N LYS A 134 12.24 5.75 -10.15
CA LYS A 134 11.79 6.85 -9.29
C LYS A 134 10.80 7.80 -9.96
N ASN A 135 11.08 8.21 -11.20
CA ASN A 135 10.31 9.23 -11.91
C ASN A 135 10.37 9.08 -13.43
N GLU A 136 9.65 9.94 -14.16
CA GLU A 136 9.62 9.90 -15.63
C GLU A 136 11.01 10.06 -16.26
N ASN A 137 11.87 10.89 -15.66
CA ASN A 137 13.24 11.07 -16.15
C ASN A 137 14.05 9.78 -16.06
N THR A 138 13.89 9.03 -14.96
CA THR A 138 14.52 7.72 -14.78
C THR A 138 14.13 6.76 -15.90
N LEU A 139 12.82 6.66 -16.19
CA LEU A 139 12.33 5.78 -17.27
C LEU A 139 12.92 6.13 -18.63
N ARG A 140 13.04 7.42 -18.95
CA ARG A 140 13.61 7.88 -20.22
C ARG A 140 15.09 7.55 -20.37
N MET A 141 15.80 7.35 -19.26
CA MET A 141 17.22 6.99 -19.25
C MET A 141 17.46 5.48 -19.38
N ILE A 142 16.43 4.64 -19.20
CA ILE A 142 16.57 3.18 -19.27
C ILE A 142 16.32 2.69 -20.70
N ARG A 143 17.33 2.06 -21.29
CA ARG A 143 17.23 1.44 -22.60
C ARG A 143 16.79 -0.02 -22.44
N PRO A 144 15.74 -0.49 -23.14
CA PRO A 144 15.27 -1.88 -23.00
C PRO A 144 16.35 -2.94 -23.20
N ALA A 145 17.28 -2.74 -24.14
CA ALA A 145 18.37 -3.66 -24.41
C ALA A 145 19.46 -3.70 -23.31
N HIS A 146 19.59 -2.64 -22.52
CA HIS A 146 20.58 -2.49 -21.45
C HIS A 146 19.90 -2.33 -20.09
N PHE A 147 18.67 -2.85 -19.95
CA PHE A 147 17.79 -2.57 -18.82
C PHE A 147 18.49 -2.76 -17.46
N VAL A 148 19.11 -3.92 -17.23
CA VAL A 148 19.77 -4.24 -15.95
C VAL A 148 20.97 -3.33 -15.69
N GLU A 149 21.72 -2.99 -16.73
CA GLU A 149 22.90 -2.13 -16.62
C GLU A 149 22.48 -0.70 -16.26
N ASP A 150 21.54 -0.13 -17.02
CA ASP A 150 21.03 1.22 -16.80
C ASP A 150 20.35 1.32 -15.42
N MET A 151 19.62 0.28 -15.00
CA MET A 151 19.05 0.21 -13.65
C MET A 151 20.12 0.22 -12.56
N ARG A 152 21.26 -0.45 -12.75
CA ARG A 152 22.33 -0.49 -11.75
C ARG A 152 23.15 0.80 -11.69
N GLN A 153 23.27 1.52 -12.80
CA GLN A 153 24.02 2.78 -12.85
C GLN A 153 23.39 3.89 -12.02
N MET A 154 22.07 3.85 -11.83
CA MET A 154 21.30 4.88 -11.12
C MET A 154 20.82 4.44 -9.73
N VAL A 155 21.35 3.32 -9.22
CA VAL A 155 20.86 2.72 -7.98
C VAL A 155 21.06 3.65 -6.79
N SER A 156 20.00 3.78 -5.99
CA SER A 156 19.99 4.53 -4.74
C SER A 156 19.53 3.62 -3.59
N SER A 157 19.79 4.04 -2.35
CA SER A 157 19.31 3.33 -1.16
C SER A 157 17.79 3.20 -1.16
N THR A 158 17.30 2.02 -0.78
CA THR A 158 15.87 1.72 -0.62
C THR A 158 15.27 2.42 0.59
N ASP A 159 16.08 2.90 1.54
CA ASP A 159 15.62 3.63 2.74
C ASP A 159 14.73 4.83 2.39
N TYR A 160 14.94 5.44 1.22
CA TYR A 160 14.09 6.52 0.73
C TYR A 160 12.64 6.05 0.54
N LEU A 161 12.45 4.86 -0.03
CA LEU A 161 11.11 4.28 -0.26
C LEU A 161 10.44 3.99 1.07
N ASP A 162 11.16 3.37 2.00
CA ASP A 162 10.63 3.05 3.34
C ASP A 162 10.22 4.31 4.09
N HIS A 163 11.05 5.35 4.06
CA HIS A 163 10.74 6.63 4.67
C HIS A 163 9.51 7.30 4.01
N GLN A 164 9.37 7.23 2.69
CA GLN A 164 8.19 7.78 2.01
C GLN A 164 6.90 7.04 2.38
N VAL A 165 6.96 5.71 2.56
CA VAL A 165 5.81 4.91 3.01
C VAL A 165 5.36 5.32 4.42
N GLN A 166 6.28 5.71 5.30
CA GLN A 166 5.97 6.13 6.68
C GLN A 166 5.41 7.55 6.80
N GLN A 167 5.48 8.36 5.75
CA GLN A 167 5.04 9.76 5.78
C GLN A 167 3.54 9.96 5.51
N VAL A 168 2.84 8.92 5.04
CA VAL A 168 1.40 8.96 4.73
C VAL A 168 0.60 8.42 5.91
#